data_AF-A0A9C7RNE3-F1
#
_entry.id   AF-A0A9C7RNE3-F1
#
_cell.length_a   1.000
_cell.length_b   1.000
_cell.length_c   1.000
_cell.angle_alpha   90.00
_cell.angle_beta   90.00
_cell.angle_gamma   90.00
#
_symmetry.space_group_name_H-M   'P 1'
#
loop_
_entity.id
_entity.type
_entity.pdbx_description
1 polymer ?
#
loop_
_entity_poly.entity_id
_entity_poly.type
_entity_poly.pdbx_seq_one_letter_code
_entity_poly.pdbx_strand_id
1 'polypeptide(L)'
;MRGENFYRGLLRILNEKFAGLEFLANAWEKTSGLTRFSKSRIHQNVYEEEITLTVLVTKDNKIAVGTTNDLSTGSLERLRENLEEILKNTEELGYKFRLPSPRMDYPYEKVAESVKKATSEDRAKIFDGIVKLAEGTDVYGYIETSLDEFCVMSSNGLYLYTCVSSSSFNTVVMCEDGSGYTSGS
;
A
#
# COMPACT_ATOMS: atom_id res chain seq x y z
N MET A 1 -8.57 4.37 -5.32
CA MET A 1 -8.78 2.92 -5.15
C MET A 1 -9.04 2.27 -6.50
N ARG A 2 -8.42 1.12 -6.77
CA ARG A 2 -8.63 0.32 -7.98
C ARG A 2 -9.80 -0.65 -7.86
N GLY A 3 -10.07 -1.13 -6.64
CA GLY A 3 -11.16 -2.02 -6.31
C GLY A 3 -10.89 -3.49 -6.61
N GLU A 4 -11.68 -4.38 -6.01
CA GLU A 4 -11.56 -5.84 -6.12
C GLU A 4 -11.42 -6.34 -7.57
N ASN A 5 -12.22 -5.80 -8.50
CA ASN A 5 -12.22 -6.21 -9.91
C ASN A 5 -10.84 -6.07 -10.57
N PHE A 6 -10.08 -5.04 -10.21
CA PHE A 6 -8.71 -4.87 -10.69
C PHE A 6 -7.84 -6.04 -10.22
N TYR A 7 -7.90 -6.39 -8.93
CA TYR A 7 -7.11 -7.49 -8.36
C TYR A 7 -7.54 -8.87 -8.85
N ARG A 8 -8.82 -9.07 -9.17
CA ARG A 8 -9.28 -10.29 -9.88
C ARG A 8 -8.66 -10.38 -11.28
N GLY A 9 -8.56 -9.24 -11.98
CA GLY A 9 -7.84 -9.13 -13.24
C GLY A 9 -6.36 -9.45 -13.09
N LEU A 10 -5.71 -8.92 -12.06
CA LEU A 10 -4.31 -9.19 -11.75
C LEU A 10 -4.06 -10.67 -11.48
N LEU A 11 -4.91 -11.34 -10.67
CA LEU A 11 -4.82 -12.79 -10.45
C LEU A 11 -4.87 -13.57 -11.76
N ARG A 12 -5.75 -13.19 -12.70
CA ARG A 12 -5.82 -13.83 -14.02
C ARG A 12 -4.51 -13.66 -14.80
N ILE A 13 -3.94 -12.46 -14.80
CA ILE A 13 -2.66 -12.19 -15.47
C ILE A 13 -1.53 -13.00 -14.81
N LEU A 14 -1.48 -13.08 -13.48
CA LEU A 14 -0.47 -13.86 -12.78
C LEU A 14 -0.58 -15.36 -13.08
N ASN A 15 -1.80 -15.91 -13.11
CA ASN A 15 -2.02 -17.31 -13.50
C ASN A 15 -1.52 -17.61 -14.93
N GLU A 16 -1.68 -16.66 -15.86
CA GLU A 16 -1.15 -16.79 -17.22
C GLU A 16 0.38 -16.67 -17.24
N LYS A 17 0.93 -15.62 -16.63
CA LYS A 17 2.37 -15.31 -16.71
C LYS A 17 3.24 -16.25 -15.92
N PHE A 18 2.76 -16.77 -14.81
CA PHE A 18 3.49 -17.72 -13.96
C PHE A 18 3.07 -19.17 -14.21
N ALA A 19 2.45 -19.46 -15.36
CA ALA A 19 2.06 -20.82 -15.72
C ALA A 19 3.25 -21.81 -15.63
N GLY A 20 3.01 -22.93 -14.97
CA GLY A 20 4.04 -23.95 -14.68
C GLY A 20 4.80 -23.74 -13.36
N LEU A 21 4.51 -22.66 -12.63
CA LEU A 21 4.97 -22.41 -11.26
C LEU A 21 3.76 -22.35 -10.33
N GLU A 22 3.93 -22.82 -9.10
CA GLU A 22 3.00 -22.49 -8.02
C GLU A 22 3.42 -21.13 -7.42
N PHE A 23 2.47 -20.26 -7.08
CA PHE A 23 2.78 -18.95 -6.53
C PHE A 23 1.86 -18.53 -5.39
N LEU A 24 2.39 -17.69 -4.50
CA LEU A 24 1.66 -16.86 -3.54
C LEU A 24 2.07 -15.41 -3.79
N ALA A 25 1.11 -14.53 -4.01
CA ALA A 25 1.34 -13.12 -4.26
C ALA A 25 0.60 -12.25 -3.24
N ASN A 26 1.24 -11.16 -2.84
CA ASN A 26 0.64 -10.07 -2.09
C ASN A 26 0.79 -8.79 -2.89
N ALA A 27 -0.32 -8.15 -3.21
CA ALA A 27 -0.36 -6.81 -3.77
C ALA A 27 -0.81 -5.84 -2.68
N TRP A 28 -0.05 -4.76 -2.48
CA TRP A 28 -0.42 -3.64 -1.62
C TRP A 28 -0.40 -2.37 -2.45
N GLU A 29 -1.46 -1.59 -2.38
CA GLU A 29 -1.55 -0.27 -2.99
C GLU A 29 -1.94 0.75 -1.94
N LYS A 30 -1.27 1.90 -1.96
CA LYS A 30 -1.58 3.05 -1.15
C LYS A 30 -1.87 4.24 -2.06
N THR A 31 -3.04 4.84 -1.89
CA THR A 31 -3.37 6.16 -2.44
C THR A 31 -3.42 7.15 -1.28
N SER A 32 -2.60 8.19 -1.27
CA SER A 32 -2.57 9.17 -0.18
C SER A 32 -2.49 10.61 -0.64
N GLY A 33 -3.13 11.49 0.12
CA GLY A 33 -2.98 12.93 0.02
C GLY A 33 -2.39 13.50 1.30
N LEU A 34 -1.27 14.22 1.17
CA LEU A 34 -0.50 14.79 2.29
C LEU A 34 -0.40 16.31 2.14
N THR A 35 -0.74 17.04 3.21
CA THR A 35 -0.46 18.47 3.36
C THR A 35 0.50 18.65 4.53
N ARG A 36 1.75 19.01 4.26
CA ARG A 36 2.76 19.32 5.28
C ARG A 36 2.95 20.83 5.39
N PHE A 37 3.03 21.32 6.62
CA PHE A 37 3.17 22.73 6.95
C PHE A 37 4.35 22.98 7.89
N SER A 38 4.90 24.18 7.80
CA SER A 38 6.06 24.65 8.55
C SER A 38 5.98 26.15 8.70
N LYS A 39 6.30 26.70 9.88
CA LYS A 39 6.20 28.13 10.19
C LYS A 39 4.86 28.74 9.79
N SER A 40 3.77 28.05 10.15
CA SER A 40 2.40 28.49 9.89
C SER A 40 2.12 28.73 8.40
N ARG A 41 2.80 27.99 7.50
CA ARG A 41 2.56 27.99 6.05
C ARG A 41 2.57 26.56 5.51
N ILE A 42 1.74 26.29 4.50
CA ILE A 42 1.81 25.03 3.75
C ILE A 42 3.15 24.99 3.02
N HIS A 43 3.95 23.97 3.30
CA HIS A 43 5.26 23.76 2.72
C HIS A 43 5.20 22.75 1.56
N GLN A 44 4.31 21.78 1.63
CA GLN A 44 4.16 20.72 0.65
C GLN A 44 2.70 20.25 0.59
N ASN A 45 2.20 20.04 -0.62
CA ASN A 45 0.94 19.34 -0.88
C ASN A 45 1.23 18.27 -1.95
N VAL A 46 1.06 17.00 -1.59
CA VAL A 46 1.35 15.86 -2.48
C VAL A 46 0.17 14.92 -2.50
N TYR A 47 -0.07 14.37 -3.68
CA TYR A 47 -0.91 13.21 -3.90
C TYR A 47 -0.01 12.11 -4.47
N GLU A 48 -0.09 10.93 -3.87
CA GLU A 48 0.77 9.79 -4.18
C GLU A 48 -0.06 8.53 -4.38
N GLU A 49 0.30 7.75 -5.40
CA GLU A 49 -0.21 6.42 -5.67
C GLU A 49 0.97 5.48 -5.80
N GLU A 50 1.04 4.51 -4.90
CA GLU A 50 2.09 3.50 -4.86
C GLU A 50 1.46 2.11 -4.89
N ILE A 51 1.97 1.22 -5.73
CA ILE A 51 1.59 -0.19 -5.74
C ILE A 51 2.84 -1.06 -5.67
N THR A 52 2.77 -2.11 -4.86
CA THR A 52 3.82 -3.11 -4.72
C THR A 52 3.21 -4.49 -4.85
N LEU A 53 3.70 -5.29 -5.78
CA LEU A 53 3.41 -6.71 -5.92
C LEU A 53 4.63 -7.51 -5.49
N THR A 54 4.47 -8.32 -4.44
CA THR A 54 5.45 -9.33 -4.04
C THR A 54 4.93 -10.71 -4.42
N VAL A 55 5.74 -11.49 -5.14
CA VAL A 55 5.42 -12.83 -5.59
C VAL A 55 6.45 -13.80 -5.04
N LEU A 56 5.97 -14.79 -4.30
CA LEU A 56 6.67 -16.02 -3.98
C LEU A 56 6.30 -17.06 -5.03
N VAL A 57 7.29 -17.72 -5.63
CA VAL A 57 7.09 -18.89 -6.48
C VAL A 57 7.73 -20.12 -5.86
N THR A 58 7.15 -21.28 -6.11
CA THR A 58 7.69 -22.58 -5.68
C THR A 58 7.64 -23.59 -6.82
N LYS A 59 8.71 -24.36 -6.95
CA LYS A 59 8.85 -25.48 -7.88
C LYS A 59 9.89 -26.46 -7.32
N ASP A 60 9.64 -27.76 -7.42
CA ASP A 60 10.55 -28.81 -6.96
C ASP A 60 11.00 -28.62 -5.49
N ASN A 61 10.07 -28.18 -4.62
CA ASN A 61 10.31 -27.86 -3.20
C ASN A 61 11.38 -26.77 -2.94
N LYS A 62 11.62 -25.90 -3.93
CA LYS A 62 12.45 -24.70 -3.85
C LYS A 62 11.58 -23.45 -3.88
N ILE A 63 12.05 -22.37 -3.26
CA ILE A 63 11.33 -21.10 -3.21
C ILE A 63 12.19 -19.97 -3.78
N ALA A 64 11.55 -19.07 -4.51
CA ALA A 64 12.09 -17.76 -4.86
C ALA A 64 11.05 -16.68 -4.56
N VAL A 65 11.51 -15.48 -4.19
CA VAL A 65 10.64 -14.33 -3.90
C VAL A 65 11.17 -13.12 -4.65
N GLY A 66 10.26 -12.31 -5.18
CA GLY A 66 10.58 -11.12 -5.93
C GLY A 66 9.46 -10.09 -5.84
N THR A 67 9.81 -8.84 -6.06
CA THR A 67 8.92 -7.70 -5.86
C THR A 67 9.01 -6.74 -7.05
N THR A 68 7.89 -6.15 -7.44
CA THR A 68 7.80 -5.12 -8.49
C THR A 68 6.75 -4.08 -8.13
N ASN A 69 6.94 -2.84 -8.57
CA ASN A 69 5.93 -1.79 -8.55
C ASN A 69 5.35 -1.50 -9.96
N ASP A 70 5.83 -2.20 -10.98
CA ASP A 70 5.33 -2.13 -12.35
C ASP A 70 4.61 -3.44 -12.69
N LEU A 71 3.29 -3.33 -12.92
CA LEU A 71 2.40 -4.44 -13.26
C LEU A 71 2.24 -4.63 -14.78
N SER A 72 3.05 -3.96 -15.59
CA SER A 72 3.08 -4.17 -17.03
C SER A 72 3.49 -5.60 -17.38
N THR A 73 2.95 -6.10 -18.50
CA THR A 73 3.25 -7.44 -19.01
C THR A 73 4.74 -7.74 -19.07
N GLY A 74 5.54 -6.82 -19.61
CA GLY A 74 6.99 -7.00 -19.73
C GLY A 74 7.72 -6.96 -18.39
N SER A 75 7.20 -6.23 -17.38
CA SER A 75 7.77 -6.27 -16.03
C SER A 75 7.49 -7.59 -15.34
N LEU A 76 6.27 -8.13 -15.47
CA LEU A 76 5.90 -9.43 -14.91
C LEU A 76 6.66 -10.59 -15.57
N GLU A 77 6.94 -10.49 -16.87
CA GLU A 77 7.79 -11.46 -17.60
C GLU A 77 9.23 -11.45 -17.07
N ARG A 78 9.84 -10.26 -16.92
CA ARG A 78 11.18 -10.12 -16.32
C ARG A 78 11.21 -10.62 -14.87
N LEU A 79 10.16 -10.33 -14.09
CA LEU A 79 10.04 -10.83 -12.71
C LEU A 79 10.03 -12.36 -12.69
N ARG A 80 9.25 -12.99 -13.56
CA ARG A 80 9.23 -14.45 -13.71
C ARG A 80 10.61 -15.01 -14.07
N GLU A 81 11.25 -14.45 -15.10
CA GLU A 81 12.59 -14.89 -15.53
C GLU A 81 13.60 -14.84 -14.39
N ASN A 82 13.63 -13.72 -13.64
CA ASN A 82 14.49 -13.57 -12.47
C ASN A 82 14.19 -14.62 -11.39
N LEU A 83 12.91 -14.91 -11.13
CA LEU A 83 12.50 -15.90 -10.16
C LEU A 83 12.88 -17.33 -10.57
N GLU A 84 12.76 -17.67 -11.85
CA GLU A 84 13.22 -18.96 -12.39
C GLU A 84 14.74 -19.11 -12.27
N GLU A 85 15.52 -18.04 -12.52
CA GLU A 85 16.97 -18.05 -12.29
C GLU A 85 17.34 -18.22 -10.82
N ILE A 86 16.60 -17.59 -9.90
CA ILE A 86 16.77 -17.82 -8.45
C ILE A 86 16.49 -19.28 -8.12
N LEU A 87 15.36 -19.84 -8.58
CA LEU A 87 14.99 -21.24 -8.32
C LEU A 87 16.05 -22.25 -8.81
N LYS A 88 16.73 -21.98 -9.94
CA LYS A 88 17.82 -22.84 -10.44
C LYS A 88 18.98 -22.95 -9.44
N ASN A 89 19.26 -21.86 -8.71
CA ASN A 89 20.40 -21.75 -7.78
C ASN A 89 20.01 -21.97 -6.31
N THR A 90 18.72 -22.07 -6.00
CA THR A 90 18.22 -22.36 -4.65
C THR A 90 18.28 -23.86 -4.35
N GLU A 91 18.65 -24.22 -3.12
CA GLU A 91 18.56 -25.60 -2.63
C GLU A 91 17.11 -25.97 -2.27
N GLU A 92 16.79 -27.26 -2.31
CA GLU A 92 15.49 -27.74 -1.85
C GLU A 92 15.34 -27.50 -0.34
N LEU A 93 14.11 -27.21 0.10
CA LEU A 93 13.82 -27.06 1.51
C LEU A 93 13.92 -28.41 2.23
N GLY A 94 14.46 -28.40 3.45
CA GLY A 94 14.48 -29.58 4.34
C GLY A 94 13.09 -30.04 4.83
N TYR A 95 12.03 -29.35 4.45
CA TYR A 95 10.64 -29.69 4.73
C TYR A 95 9.80 -29.53 3.46
N LYS A 96 8.64 -30.21 3.41
CA LYS A 96 7.70 -30.08 2.29
C LYS A 96 6.93 -28.78 2.41
N PHE A 97 7.26 -27.79 1.57
CA PHE A 97 6.49 -26.56 1.50
C PHE A 97 5.11 -26.80 0.90
N ARG A 98 4.12 -26.04 1.37
CA ARG A 98 2.76 -26.02 0.83
C ARG A 98 2.25 -24.58 0.85
N LEU A 99 1.58 -24.19 -0.22
CA LEU A 99 0.82 -22.95 -0.23
C LEU A 99 -0.27 -23.00 0.86
N PRO A 100 -0.68 -21.83 1.40
CA PRO A 100 -1.85 -21.75 2.26
C PRO A 100 -3.07 -22.40 1.62
N SER A 101 -3.99 -22.91 2.43
CA SER A 101 -5.20 -23.55 1.91
C SER A 101 -6.00 -22.59 1.02
N PRO A 102 -6.53 -23.08 -0.12
CA PRO A 102 -7.39 -22.29 -0.98
C PRO A 102 -8.57 -21.73 -0.16
N ARG A 103 -8.79 -20.42 -0.28
CA ARG A 103 -9.88 -19.71 0.39
C ARG A 103 -10.23 -18.48 -0.42
N MET A 104 -11.52 -18.27 -0.64
CA MET A 104 -12.03 -17.04 -1.23
C MET A 104 -13.07 -16.47 -0.28
N ASP A 105 -12.79 -15.28 0.23
CA ASP A 105 -13.70 -14.55 1.11
C ASP A 105 -14.42 -13.44 0.35
N TYR A 106 -15.49 -12.93 0.96
CA TYR A 106 -16.07 -11.67 0.54
C TYR A 106 -15.07 -10.52 0.77
N PRO A 107 -15.04 -9.52 -0.13
CA PRO A 107 -14.30 -8.28 0.08
C PRO A 107 -14.56 -7.69 1.46
N TYR A 108 -13.49 -7.32 2.15
CA TYR A 108 -13.61 -6.52 3.37
C TYR A 108 -13.27 -5.07 3.06
N GLU A 109 -14.28 -4.20 3.03
CA GLU A 109 -14.08 -2.77 2.80
C GLU A 109 -14.49 -1.98 4.04
N LYS A 110 -13.54 -1.28 4.65
CA LYS A 110 -13.76 -0.33 5.74
C LYS A 110 -13.22 1.04 5.34
N VAL A 111 -13.94 1.64 4.40
CA VAL A 111 -13.58 2.93 3.81
C VAL A 111 -14.57 4.00 4.26
N ALA A 112 -14.08 5.01 4.97
CA ALA A 112 -14.84 6.20 5.30
C ALA A 112 -15.01 7.06 4.04
N GLU A 113 -16.27 7.40 3.72
CA GLU A 113 -16.60 8.20 2.54
C GLU A 113 -15.94 9.60 2.58
N SER A 114 -15.73 10.15 3.79
CA SER A 114 -15.02 11.41 4.00
C SER A 114 -13.55 11.33 3.59
N VAL A 115 -12.86 10.21 3.87
CA VAL A 115 -11.46 9.99 3.47
C VAL A 115 -11.38 9.76 1.97
N LYS A 116 -12.29 8.95 1.42
CA LYS A 116 -12.35 8.66 -0.02
C LYS A 116 -12.53 9.91 -0.89
N LYS A 117 -13.25 10.92 -0.37
CA LYS A 117 -13.53 12.19 -1.06
C LYS A 117 -12.60 13.33 -0.63
N ALA A 118 -11.68 13.10 0.29
CA ALA A 118 -10.84 14.16 0.86
C ALA A 118 -9.96 14.82 -0.21
N THR A 119 -10.09 16.15 -0.32
CA THR A 119 -9.32 16.96 -1.28
C THR A 119 -8.14 17.67 -0.62
N SER A 120 -7.30 18.29 -1.44
CA SER A 120 -6.21 19.14 -0.95
C SER A 120 -6.73 20.34 -0.15
N GLU A 121 -7.89 20.87 -0.56
CA GLU A 121 -8.60 21.99 0.01
C GLU A 121 -9.20 21.63 1.38
N ASP A 122 -9.70 20.40 1.55
CA ASP A 122 -10.21 19.96 2.85
C ASP A 122 -9.10 19.89 3.90
N ARG A 123 -7.92 19.38 3.52
CA ARG A 123 -6.73 19.42 4.39
C ARG A 123 -6.25 20.85 4.66
N ALA A 124 -6.31 21.73 3.66
CA ALA A 124 -5.96 23.13 3.84
C ALA A 124 -6.91 23.88 4.80
N LYS A 125 -8.21 23.56 4.79
CA LYS A 125 -9.19 24.10 5.75
C LYS A 125 -8.90 23.66 7.19
N ILE A 126 -8.49 22.40 7.39
CA ILE A 126 -8.08 21.91 8.71
C ILE A 126 -6.84 22.68 9.18
N PHE A 127 -5.85 22.85 8.30
CA PHE A 127 -4.65 23.64 8.59
C PHE A 127 -4.99 25.11 8.96
N ASP A 128 -5.89 25.76 8.23
CA ASP A 128 -6.35 27.12 8.54
C ASP A 128 -6.98 27.20 9.94
N GLY A 129 -7.76 26.20 10.34
CA GLY A 129 -8.29 26.08 11.69
C GLY A 129 -7.19 25.98 12.76
N ILE A 130 -6.15 25.19 12.51
CA ILE A 130 -5.01 25.04 13.44
C ILE A 130 -4.27 26.38 13.60
N VAL A 131 -3.94 27.07 12.49
CA VAL A 131 -3.22 28.34 12.53
C VAL A 131 -4.01 29.42 13.27
N LYS A 132 -5.34 29.47 13.07
CA LYS A 132 -6.21 30.41 13.79
C LYS A 132 -6.22 30.17 15.30
N LEU A 133 -6.21 28.90 15.74
CA LEU A 133 -6.16 28.56 17.16
C LEU A 133 -4.80 28.85 17.79
N ALA A 134 -3.73 28.82 16.99
CA ALA A 134 -2.35 29.01 17.40
C ALA A 134 -1.80 30.39 16.97
N GLU A 135 -2.66 31.40 16.92
CA GLU A 135 -2.27 32.76 16.50
C GLU A 135 -1.12 33.30 17.35
N GLY A 136 -0.14 33.94 16.70
CA GLY A 136 1.07 34.45 17.37
C GLY A 136 2.15 33.40 17.62
N THR A 137 1.97 32.16 17.15
CA THR A 137 2.94 31.07 17.29
C THR A 137 3.28 30.43 15.94
N ASP A 138 4.40 29.70 15.89
CA ASP A 138 4.79 28.95 14.71
C ASP A 138 4.24 27.52 14.76
N VAL A 139 3.54 27.12 13.69
CA VAL A 139 2.93 25.80 13.57
C VAL A 139 3.63 24.95 12.51
N TYR A 140 3.91 23.70 12.87
CA TYR A 140 4.54 22.68 12.01
C TYR A 140 3.77 21.37 12.09
N GLY A 141 3.83 20.56 11.04
CA GLY A 141 3.21 19.24 11.05
C GLY A 141 2.64 18.82 9.71
N TYR A 142 1.72 17.87 9.74
CA TYR A 142 1.05 17.39 8.55
C TYR A 142 -0.38 16.90 8.83
N ILE A 143 -1.16 16.84 7.76
CA ILE A 143 -2.46 16.17 7.69
C ILE A 143 -2.39 15.23 6.48
N GLU A 144 -2.73 13.97 6.67
CA GLU A 144 -2.73 12.92 5.65
C GLU A 144 -4.07 12.19 5.64
N THR A 145 -4.52 11.83 4.44
CA THR A 145 -5.63 10.88 4.22
C THR A 145 -5.14 9.79 3.28
N SER A 146 -5.35 8.52 3.61
CA SER A 146 -4.97 7.39 2.76
C SER A 146 -6.09 6.38 2.54
N LEU A 147 -6.00 5.68 1.41
CA LEU A 147 -6.68 4.42 1.13
C LEU A 147 -5.60 3.36 0.92
N ASP A 148 -5.72 2.27 1.64
CA ASP A 148 -4.81 1.12 1.56
C ASP A 148 -5.60 -0.09 1.08
N GLU A 149 -5.22 -0.61 -0.09
CA GLU A 149 -5.76 -1.83 -0.68
C GLU A 149 -4.74 -2.95 -0.52
N PHE A 150 -5.17 -4.09 0.00
CA PHE A 150 -4.36 -5.30 0.10
C PHE A 150 -5.06 -6.45 -0.61
N CYS A 151 -4.30 -7.22 -1.38
CA CYS A 151 -4.79 -8.44 -1.98
C CYS A 151 -3.76 -9.57 -1.86
N VAL A 152 -4.17 -10.65 -1.21
CA VAL A 152 -3.38 -11.89 -1.14
C VAL A 152 -4.01 -12.91 -2.06
N MET A 153 -3.23 -13.45 -2.99
CA MET A 153 -3.72 -14.37 -4.01
C MET A 153 -2.71 -15.47 -4.33
N SER A 154 -3.16 -16.63 -4.78
CA SER A 154 -2.25 -17.74 -5.11
C SER A 154 -2.75 -18.59 -6.28
N SER A 155 -1.84 -19.36 -6.88
CA SER A 155 -2.17 -20.29 -7.96
C SER A 155 -3.10 -21.43 -7.54
N ASN A 156 -3.21 -21.73 -6.23
CA ASN A 156 -4.07 -22.81 -5.73
C ASN A 156 -5.51 -22.37 -5.41
N GLY A 157 -5.84 -21.09 -5.61
CA GLY A 157 -7.18 -20.55 -5.39
C GLY A 157 -7.38 -19.76 -4.10
N LEU A 158 -6.33 -19.43 -3.35
CA LEU A 158 -6.41 -18.34 -2.35
C LEU A 158 -6.68 -17.01 -3.05
N TYR A 159 -7.67 -16.26 -2.56
CA TYR A 159 -7.95 -14.88 -2.95
C TYR A 159 -8.64 -14.14 -1.80
N LEU A 160 -7.93 -13.16 -1.23
CA LEU A 160 -8.42 -12.29 -0.16
C LEU A 160 -8.16 -10.85 -0.58
N TYR A 161 -9.18 -9.99 -0.49
CA TYR A 161 -9.05 -8.58 -0.81
C TYR A 161 -9.65 -7.74 0.33
N THR A 162 -8.93 -6.69 0.71
CA THR A 162 -9.36 -5.71 1.71
C THR A 162 -9.01 -4.31 1.27
N CYS A 163 -9.87 -3.35 1.61
CA CYS A 163 -9.62 -1.93 1.45
C CYS A 163 -9.94 -1.20 2.76
N VAL A 164 -9.02 -0.40 3.25
CA VAL A 164 -9.20 0.40 4.47
C VAL A 164 -8.82 1.85 4.23
N SER A 165 -9.52 2.76 4.87
CA SER A 165 -9.17 4.18 4.86
C SER A 165 -8.52 4.60 6.17
N SER A 166 -7.55 5.51 6.11
CA SER A 166 -6.97 6.15 7.29
C SER A 166 -6.91 7.68 7.13
N SER A 167 -6.87 8.38 8.25
CA SER A 167 -6.56 9.82 8.29
C SER A 167 -5.62 10.04 9.46
N SER A 168 -4.45 10.62 9.23
CA SER A 168 -3.50 10.90 10.29
C SER A 168 -3.08 12.36 10.29
N PHE A 169 -2.63 12.84 11.45
CA PHE A 169 -2.09 14.17 11.58
C PHE A 169 -1.03 14.21 12.67
N ASN A 170 -0.15 15.21 12.57
CA ASN A 170 0.57 15.70 13.71
C ASN A 170 0.62 17.23 13.70
N THR A 171 0.90 17.81 14.86
CA THR A 171 1.08 19.25 14.99
C THR A 171 2.09 19.52 16.10
N VAL A 172 3.05 20.39 15.80
CA VAL A 172 3.97 21.02 16.73
C VAL A 172 3.67 22.52 16.73
N VAL A 173 3.43 23.08 17.90
CA VAL A 173 3.28 24.52 18.10
C VAL A 173 4.51 25.03 18.85
N MET A 174 5.17 26.05 18.34
CA MET A 174 6.38 26.65 18.89
C MET A 174 6.10 28.09 19.33
N CYS A 175 6.42 28.38 20.60
CA CYS A 175 6.47 29.73 21.17
C CYS A 175 7.93 30.09 21.48
N GLU A 176 8.19 31.32 21.96
CA GLU A 176 9.55 31.77 22.30
C GLU A 176 10.26 30.83 23.30
N ASP A 177 9.54 30.40 24.34
CA ASP A 177 10.12 29.65 25.46
C ASP A 177 9.72 28.16 25.51
N GLY A 178 9.07 27.63 24.48
CA GLY A 178 8.62 26.23 24.52
C GLY A 178 7.84 25.73 23.32
N SER A 179 7.44 24.45 23.40
CA SER A 179 6.75 23.75 22.34
C SER A 179 5.67 22.79 22.85
N GLY A 180 4.57 22.67 22.11
CA GLY A 180 3.54 21.65 22.31
C GLY A 180 3.49 20.68 21.13
N TYR A 181 3.21 19.40 21.40
CA TYR A 181 3.09 18.35 20.37
C TYR A 181 1.81 17.54 20.54
N THR A 182 1.18 17.19 19.42
CA THR A 182 0.09 16.21 19.37
C THR A 182 0.09 15.45 18.05
N SER A 183 -0.44 14.23 18.06
CA SER A 183 -0.61 13.39 16.87
C SER A 183 -1.79 12.43 17.02
N GLY A 184 -2.37 12.00 15.91
CA GLY A 184 -3.43 11.01 15.87
C GLY A 184 -3.57 10.34 14.50
N SER A 185 -4.27 9.21 14.48
CA SER A 185 -4.56 8.37 13.29
C SER A 185 -5.89 7.65 13.44
#